data_AF-A0A1X1R2Z3-F1
#
_entry.id   AF-A0A1X1R2Z3-F1
#
_cell.length_a   1.000
_cell.length_b   1.000
_cell.length_c   1.000
_cell.angle_alpha   90.00
_cell.angle_beta   90.00
_cell.angle_gamma   90.00
#
_symmetry.space_group_name_H-M   'P 1'
#
loop_
_entity.id
_entity.type
_entity.pdbx_description
1 polymer ?
#
loop_
_entity_poly.entity_id
_entity_poly.type
_entity_poly.pdbx_seq_one_letter_code
_entity_poly.pdbx_strand_id
1 'polypeptide(L)'
;MLVADLQHFLDLGPEVPGPALKLAEHLTSIAAAASAGDAHTPWETALPCRRRPANRRCPGRIIVVCPDPDQSIGWRCSHCGDDGTISNWAGSIYDLRRQQLTAAQPRHVIIIDADTAAILRTLPLLDNHCQRAVFAIRGLNDELHLALTDIELDELIDALAAESNHEPNRRRQRQLDTAYDVLTAATDSPRW
;
A
#
# COMPACT_ATOMS: atom_id res chain seq x y z
N MET A 1 4.22 -10.77 18.65
CA MET A 1 4.92 -9.49 18.61
C MET A 1 6.30 -9.63 17.96
N LEU A 2 6.42 -9.13 16.73
CA LEU A 2 7.67 -8.93 15.99
C LEU A 2 8.21 -7.53 16.29
N VAL A 3 9.52 -7.38 16.49
CA VAL A 3 10.15 -6.06 16.66
C VAL A 3 11.18 -5.90 15.55
N ALA A 4 11.07 -4.83 14.78
CA ALA A 4 11.91 -4.57 13.61
C ALA A 4 12.43 -3.13 13.61
N ASP A 5 13.66 -2.99 13.10
CA ASP A 5 14.25 -1.72 12.72
C ASP A 5 14.22 -1.63 11.19
N LEU A 6 13.58 -0.59 10.64
CA LEU A 6 13.41 -0.47 9.20
C LEU A 6 14.74 -0.31 8.45
N GLN A 7 15.77 0.28 9.08
CA GLN A 7 17.07 0.51 8.44
C GLN A 7 17.77 -0.79 8.03
N HIS A 8 17.53 -1.89 8.76
CA HIS A 8 18.07 -3.20 8.40
C HIS A 8 17.51 -3.78 7.09
N PHE A 9 16.45 -3.18 6.54
CA PHE A 9 15.75 -3.67 5.35
C PHE A 9 15.90 -2.76 4.13
N LEU A 10 16.59 -1.63 4.25
CA LEU A 10 16.74 -0.67 3.15
C LEU A 10 17.77 -1.13 2.10
N ASP A 11 18.87 -1.76 2.53
CA ASP A 11 20.00 -2.13 1.68
C ASP A 11 20.22 -3.65 1.60
N LEU A 12 19.16 -4.39 1.26
CA LEU A 12 19.24 -5.85 1.13
C LEU A 12 19.95 -6.25 -0.17
N GLY A 13 21.09 -6.93 -0.02
CA GLY A 13 21.87 -7.48 -1.14
C GLY A 13 21.25 -8.73 -1.77
N PRO A 14 21.79 -9.18 -2.93
CA PRO A 14 21.28 -10.33 -3.68
C PRO A 14 21.41 -11.68 -2.93
N GLU A 15 22.25 -11.73 -1.90
CA GLU A 15 22.50 -12.92 -1.07
C GLU A 15 21.38 -13.21 -0.07
N VAL A 16 20.41 -12.30 0.08
CA VAL A 16 19.34 -12.42 1.08
C VAL A 16 18.34 -13.51 0.65
N PRO A 17 18.04 -14.51 1.50
CA PRO A 17 17.09 -15.55 1.16
C PRO A 17 15.70 -15.00 0.85
N GLY A 18 15.01 -15.61 -0.13
CA GLY A 18 13.67 -15.18 -0.55
C GLY A 18 12.63 -14.99 0.59
N PRO A 19 12.59 -15.82 1.65
CA PRO A 19 11.71 -15.58 2.80
C PRO A 19 12.03 -14.29 3.57
N ALA A 20 13.30 -13.91 3.64
CA ALA A 20 13.73 -12.66 4.29
C ALA A 20 13.41 -11.45 3.41
N LEU A 21 13.58 -11.54 2.09
CA LEU A 21 13.13 -10.50 1.15
C LEU A 21 11.62 -10.25 1.26
N LYS A 22 10.81 -11.30 1.30
CA LYS A 22 9.34 -11.16 1.50
C LYS A 22 8.96 -10.56 2.85
N LEU A 23 9.76 -10.81 3.88
CA LEU A 23 9.55 -10.17 5.18
C LEU A 23 9.90 -8.67 5.10
N ALA A 24 10.99 -8.32 4.44
CA ALA A 24 11.40 -6.95 4.21
C ALA A 24 10.32 -6.18 3.44
N GLU A 25 9.89 -6.69 2.28
CA GLU A 25 8.80 -6.13 1.47
C GLU A 25 7.53 -5.90 2.29
N HIS A 26 7.21 -6.82 3.20
CA HIS A 26 6.05 -6.68 4.06
C HIS A 26 6.23 -5.56 5.09
N LEU A 27 7.38 -5.49 5.76
CA LEU A 27 7.66 -4.46 6.77
C LEU A 27 7.75 -3.06 6.15
N THR A 28 8.39 -2.94 4.98
CA THR A 28 8.46 -1.67 4.24
C THR A 28 7.09 -1.24 3.73
N SER A 29 6.26 -2.19 3.28
CA SER A 29 4.85 -1.91 2.94
C SER A 29 4.04 -1.43 4.14
N ILE A 30 4.24 -2.03 5.32
CA ILE A 30 3.57 -1.58 6.56
C ILE A 30 4.01 -0.16 6.93
N ALA A 31 5.31 0.15 6.81
CA ALA A 31 5.83 1.48 7.07
C ALA A 31 5.24 2.54 6.11
N ALA A 32 5.20 2.21 4.82
CA ALA A 32 4.59 3.03 3.77
C ALA A 32 3.09 3.26 4.03
N ALA A 33 2.34 2.19 4.34
CA ALA A 33 0.93 2.33 4.66
C ALA A 33 0.73 3.19 5.90
N ALA A 34 1.38 2.88 7.03
CA ALA A 34 1.22 3.63 8.27
C ALA A 34 1.47 5.13 8.08
N SER A 35 2.57 5.51 7.42
CA SER A 35 2.95 6.91 7.17
C SER A 35 2.05 7.62 6.13
N ALA A 36 1.43 6.87 5.22
CA ALA A 36 0.45 7.39 4.26
C ALA A 36 -0.93 7.71 4.89
N GLY A 37 -1.22 7.15 6.06
CA GLY A 37 -2.46 7.39 6.81
C GLY A 37 -2.56 8.79 7.43
N ASP A 38 -3.65 9.00 8.17
CA ASP A 38 -3.82 10.17 9.02
C ASP A 38 -3.12 9.93 10.37
N ALA A 39 -2.53 10.99 10.93
CA ALA A 39 -1.80 10.93 12.19
C ALA A 39 -2.70 10.43 13.34
N HIS A 40 -2.14 9.54 14.16
CA HIS A 40 -2.72 9.03 15.42
C HIS A 40 -4.08 8.34 15.35
N THR A 41 -4.62 8.09 14.16
CA THR A 41 -5.90 7.38 13.99
C THR A 41 -5.63 5.95 13.51
N PRO A 42 -6.05 4.91 14.25
CA PRO A 42 -5.98 3.54 13.76
C PRO A 42 -6.86 3.33 12.53
N TRP A 43 -6.34 2.62 11.53
CA TRP A 43 -7.10 2.28 10.34
C TRP A 43 -6.62 0.96 9.74
N GLU A 44 -7.53 0.27 9.03
CA GLU A 44 -7.23 -0.98 8.37
C GLU A 44 -6.73 -0.72 6.94
N THR A 45 -5.57 -1.27 6.61
CA THR A 45 -4.90 -1.11 5.31
C THR A 45 -5.34 -2.16 4.31
N ALA A 46 -5.09 -1.95 3.02
CA ALA A 46 -5.23 -3.00 2.00
C ALA A 46 -4.18 -4.12 2.10
N LEU A 47 -3.21 -4.05 3.02
CA LEU A 47 -2.14 -5.05 3.14
C LEU A 47 -2.68 -6.35 3.73
N PRO A 48 -2.52 -7.49 3.05
CA PRO A 48 -2.94 -8.77 3.57
C PRO A 48 -2.00 -9.25 4.69
N CYS A 49 -2.53 -9.99 5.64
CA CYS A 49 -1.71 -10.68 6.62
C CYS A 49 -0.86 -11.79 5.97
N ARG A 50 0.43 -11.86 6.31
CA ARG A 50 1.35 -12.87 5.78
C ARG A 50 1.18 -14.26 6.40
N ARG A 51 0.52 -14.35 7.57
CA ARG A 51 0.35 -15.61 8.31
C ARG A 51 -0.52 -16.60 7.55
N ARG A 52 -0.21 -17.89 7.74
CA ARG A 52 -1.00 -19.00 7.20
C ARG A 52 -1.41 -19.99 8.29
N PRO A 53 -2.27 -19.60 9.24
CA PRO A 53 -2.74 -20.52 10.28
C PRO A 53 -3.44 -21.72 9.64
N ALA A 54 -3.13 -22.93 10.12
CA ALA A 54 -3.65 -24.19 9.57
C ALA A 54 -3.48 -24.33 8.05
N ASN A 55 -2.35 -23.86 7.49
CA ASN A 55 -2.02 -23.88 6.06
C ASN A 55 -2.98 -23.08 5.15
N ARG A 56 -3.86 -22.24 5.71
CA ARG A 56 -4.74 -21.33 4.96
C ARG A 56 -4.29 -19.90 5.12
N ARG A 57 -4.39 -19.08 4.07
CA ARG A 57 -4.09 -17.65 4.18
C ARG A 57 -5.01 -17.02 5.21
N CYS A 58 -4.44 -16.21 6.11
CA CYS A 58 -5.25 -15.41 7.01
C CYS A 58 -6.07 -14.41 6.18
N PRO A 59 -7.40 -14.32 6.40
CA PRO A 59 -8.25 -13.35 5.69
C PRO A 59 -8.06 -11.92 6.20
N GLY A 60 -7.40 -11.75 7.36
CA GLY A 60 -7.22 -10.45 7.99
C GLY A 60 -6.25 -9.54 7.25
N ARG A 61 -6.41 -8.25 7.51
CA ARG A 61 -5.59 -7.16 7.00
C ARG A 61 -4.78 -6.54 8.12
N ILE A 62 -3.78 -5.74 7.75
CA ILE A 62 -2.96 -5.04 8.74
C ILE A 62 -3.63 -3.73 9.15
N ILE A 63 -3.85 -3.58 10.45
CA ILE A 63 -4.24 -2.34 11.10
C ILE A 63 -2.96 -1.64 11.55
N VAL A 64 -2.86 -0.34 11.24
CA VAL A 64 -1.73 0.51 11.59
C VAL A 64 -2.22 1.81 12.21
N VAL A 65 -1.32 2.49 12.91
CA VAL A 65 -1.47 3.87 13.35
C VAL A 65 -0.23 4.61 12.86
N CYS A 66 -0.39 5.79 12.27
CA CYS A 66 0.75 6.68 12.01
C CYS A 66 1.15 7.34 13.35
N PRO A 67 2.32 7.01 13.92
CA PRO A 67 2.76 7.65 15.15
C PRO A 67 3.52 8.94 14.83
N ASP A 68 3.99 9.64 15.86
CA ASP A 68 4.99 10.68 15.69
C ASP A 68 6.29 10.10 15.11
N PRO A 69 7.09 10.88 14.36
CA PRO A 69 8.30 10.38 13.70
C PRO A 69 9.36 9.77 14.62
N ASP A 70 9.40 10.15 15.90
CA ASP A 70 10.31 9.61 16.91
C ASP A 70 9.79 8.31 17.56
N GLN A 71 8.55 7.92 17.25
CA GLN A 71 7.89 6.73 17.80
C GLN A 71 7.87 5.58 16.78
N SER A 72 7.80 4.35 17.30
CA SER A 72 7.70 3.16 16.45
C SER A 72 6.27 2.97 15.92
N ILE A 73 6.13 2.54 14.67
CA ILE A 73 4.85 2.13 14.11
C ILE A 73 4.43 0.83 14.77
N GLY A 74 3.28 0.83 15.44
CA GLY A 74 2.59 -0.38 15.87
C GLY A 74 1.69 -0.92 14.76
N TRP A 75 1.73 -2.22 14.52
CA TRP A 75 0.84 -2.89 13.57
C TRP A 75 0.27 -4.17 14.16
N ARG A 76 -0.94 -4.54 13.73
CA ARG A 76 -1.60 -5.80 14.09
C ARG A 76 -2.50 -6.31 12.97
N CYS A 77 -2.64 -7.62 12.87
CA CYS A 77 -3.63 -8.26 12.02
C CYS A 77 -5.03 -8.12 12.64
N SER A 78 -6.03 -7.80 11.83
CA SER A 78 -7.44 -7.73 12.27
C SER A 78 -8.04 -9.09 12.62
N HIS A 79 -7.42 -10.21 12.20
CA HIS A 79 -7.98 -11.54 12.35
C HIS A 79 -7.16 -12.51 13.22
N CYS A 80 -5.88 -12.76 12.89
CA CYS A 80 -5.10 -13.81 13.57
C CYS A 80 -4.29 -13.33 14.79
N GLY A 81 -4.33 -12.03 15.10
CA GLY A 81 -3.60 -11.45 16.23
C GLY A 81 -2.09 -11.31 16.02
N ASP A 82 -1.56 -11.58 14.82
CA ASP A 82 -0.16 -11.29 14.50
C ASP A 82 0.11 -9.80 14.58
N ASP A 83 1.18 -9.42 15.25
CA ASP A 83 1.44 -8.05 15.64
C ASP A 83 2.93 -7.74 15.71
N GLY A 84 3.27 -6.45 15.69
CA GLY A 84 4.64 -6.01 15.87
C GLY A 84 4.83 -4.50 15.87
N THR A 85 6.09 -4.11 16.00
CA THR A 85 6.55 -2.72 15.96
C THR A 85 7.67 -2.53 14.94
N ILE A 86 7.71 -1.34 14.34
CA ILE A 86 8.73 -0.93 13.37
C ILE A 86 9.33 0.41 13.82
N SER A 87 10.60 0.43 14.19
CA SER A 87 11.37 1.64 14.52
C SER A 87 12.15 2.18 13.31
N ASN A 88 12.67 3.41 13.44
CA ASN A 88 13.56 4.05 12.45
C ASN A 88 12.98 4.11 11.02
N TRP A 89 11.66 4.25 10.92
CA TRP A 89 10.95 4.34 9.65
C TRP A 89 10.92 5.75 9.08
N ALA A 90 10.91 6.76 9.96
CA ALA A 90 10.79 8.16 9.58
C ALA A 90 12.03 8.62 8.78
N GLY A 91 11.80 9.37 7.72
CA GLY A 91 12.84 9.84 6.80
C GLY A 91 13.39 8.77 5.86
N SER A 92 12.91 7.52 5.91
CA SER A 92 13.24 6.50 4.92
C SER A 92 12.52 6.75 3.58
N ILE A 93 12.92 6.04 2.52
CA ILE A 93 12.20 6.06 1.23
C ILE A 93 10.76 5.53 1.31
N TYR A 94 10.39 4.90 2.43
CA TYR A 94 9.03 4.41 2.70
C TYR A 94 8.25 5.35 3.62
N ASP A 95 8.80 6.49 4.02
CA ASP A 95 8.08 7.51 4.77
C ASP A 95 7.22 8.35 3.81
N LEU A 96 5.93 8.01 3.73
CA LEU A 96 4.95 8.65 2.84
C LEU A 96 4.13 9.73 3.55
N ARG A 97 4.62 10.29 4.67
CA ARG A 97 3.94 11.43 5.33
C ARG A 97 3.82 12.62 4.39
N ARG A 98 2.71 13.36 4.48
CA ARG A 98 2.51 14.61 3.73
C ARG A 98 3.58 15.61 4.16
N GLN A 99 4.46 15.97 3.24
CA GLN A 99 5.51 16.97 3.47
C GLN A 99 5.00 18.40 3.29
N GLN A 100 3.86 18.59 2.63
CA GLN A 100 3.28 19.91 2.36
C GLN A 100 1.78 19.94 2.69
N LEU A 101 1.34 21.07 3.25
CA LEU A 101 -0.07 21.43 3.41
C LEU A 101 -0.63 21.83 2.03
N THR A 102 -0.81 20.86 1.14
CA THR A 102 -1.57 21.09 -0.08
C THR A 102 -3.02 21.36 0.30
N ALA A 103 -3.65 22.35 -0.33
CA ALA A 103 -5.07 22.61 -0.14
C ALA A 103 -5.86 21.29 -0.32
N ALA A 104 -6.86 21.05 0.54
CA ALA A 104 -7.67 19.85 0.47
C ALA A 104 -8.41 19.83 -0.88
N GLN A 105 -7.86 19.12 -1.85
CA GLN A 105 -8.54 18.84 -3.11
C GLN A 105 -9.60 17.77 -2.85
N PRO A 106 -10.75 17.83 -3.55
CA PRO A 106 -11.72 16.76 -3.51
C PRO A 106 -11.05 15.45 -3.94
N ARG A 107 -11.25 14.40 -3.13
CA ARG A 107 -10.77 13.06 -3.43
C ARG A 107 -11.97 12.17 -3.71
N HIS A 108 -11.92 11.47 -4.82
CA HIS A 108 -12.89 10.47 -5.23
C HIS A 108 -12.50 9.13 -4.62
N VAL A 109 -13.50 8.37 -4.20
CA VAL A 109 -13.29 7.04 -3.62
C VAL A 109 -13.71 5.99 -4.64
N ILE A 110 -12.75 5.17 -5.05
CA ILE A 110 -12.94 4.06 -5.97
C ILE A 110 -12.87 2.76 -5.18
N ILE A 111 -13.89 1.91 -5.31
CA ILE A 111 -13.88 0.57 -4.72
C ILE A 111 -13.11 -0.34 -5.67
N ILE A 112 -12.08 -0.99 -5.14
CA ILE A 112 -11.22 -1.92 -5.87
C ILE A 112 -11.13 -3.25 -5.15
N ASP A 113 -10.71 -4.30 -5.86
CA ASP A 113 -10.48 -5.60 -5.23
C ASP A 113 -9.05 -5.73 -4.68
N ALA A 114 -8.80 -6.83 -3.97
CA ALA A 114 -7.50 -7.10 -3.34
C ALA A 114 -6.37 -7.32 -4.35
N ASP A 115 -6.68 -7.83 -5.54
CA ASP A 115 -5.70 -8.10 -6.59
C ASP A 115 -5.28 -6.80 -7.28
N THR A 116 -6.24 -5.89 -7.52
CA THR A 116 -6.02 -4.51 -7.99
C THR A 116 -5.17 -3.74 -6.99
N ALA A 117 -5.53 -3.75 -5.71
CA ALA A 117 -4.71 -3.12 -4.67
C ALA A 117 -3.29 -3.72 -4.59
N ALA A 118 -3.14 -5.01 -4.87
CA ALA A 118 -1.85 -5.68 -4.90
C ALA A 118 -1.00 -5.28 -6.10
N ILE A 119 -1.59 -5.22 -7.30
CA ILE A 119 -0.84 -4.88 -8.51
C ILE A 119 -0.40 -3.41 -8.50
N LEU A 120 -1.24 -2.49 -8.01
CA LEU A 120 -0.89 -1.06 -7.86
C LEU A 120 0.37 -0.86 -7.01
N ARG A 121 0.52 -1.64 -5.93
CA ARG A 121 1.72 -1.61 -5.06
C ARG A 121 3.00 -2.13 -5.73
N THR A 122 2.90 -2.77 -6.89
CA THR A 122 4.06 -3.27 -7.64
C THR A 122 4.55 -2.33 -8.74
N LEU A 123 3.88 -1.18 -8.91
CA LEU A 123 4.29 -0.20 -9.92
C LEU A 123 5.65 0.42 -9.52
N PRO A 124 6.67 0.34 -10.38
CA PRO A 124 8.03 0.73 -10.02
C PRO A 124 8.24 2.25 -9.98
N LEU A 125 7.44 3.00 -10.73
CA LEU A 125 7.57 4.44 -10.92
C LEU A 125 6.24 5.12 -10.63
N LEU A 126 5.98 5.36 -9.35
CA LEU A 126 4.90 6.24 -8.91
C LEU A 126 5.51 7.51 -8.36
N ASP A 127 4.86 8.65 -8.62
CA ASP A 127 5.15 9.87 -7.91
C ASP A 127 4.74 9.72 -6.42
N ASN A 128 5.15 10.68 -5.58
CA ASN A 128 4.89 10.57 -4.15
C ASN A 128 3.37 10.58 -3.82
N HIS A 129 2.55 11.29 -4.59
CA HIS A 129 1.10 11.38 -4.35
C HIS A 129 0.40 10.06 -4.68
N CYS A 130 0.66 9.49 -5.85
CA CYS A 130 0.14 8.19 -6.25
C CYS A 130 0.65 7.07 -5.33
N GLN A 131 1.94 7.08 -4.98
CA GLN A 131 2.49 6.12 -4.04
C GLN A 131 1.78 6.22 -2.68
N ARG A 132 1.61 7.43 -2.14
CA ARG A 132 0.86 7.65 -0.91
C ARG A 132 -0.58 7.17 -1.03
N ALA A 133 -1.29 7.46 -2.12
CA ALA A 133 -2.67 7.04 -2.30
C ALA A 133 -2.82 5.51 -2.38
N VAL A 134 -1.92 4.83 -3.10
CA VAL A 134 -1.87 3.36 -3.19
C VAL A 134 -1.59 2.72 -1.84
N PHE A 135 -0.67 3.27 -1.04
CA PHE A 135 -0.40 2.74 0.30
C PHE A 135 -1.45 3.18 1.34
N ALA A 136 -2.24 4.22 1.05
CA ALA A 136 -3.37 4.70 1.85
C ALA A 136 -4.71 4.01 1.53
N ILE A 137 -4.74 2.99 0.66
CA ILE A 137 -5.98 2.23 0.37
C ILE A 137 -6.51 1.62 1.67
N ARG A 138 -7.75 1.99 2.03
CA ARG A 138 -8.38 1.59 3.28
C ARG A 138 -9.26 0.36 3.11
N GLY A 139 -9.20 -0.57 4.05
CA GLY A 139 -10.20 -1.61 4.24
C GLY A 139 -11.38 -1.07 5.04
N LEU A 140 -12.58 -1.15 4.48
CA LEU A 140 -13.84 -0.81 5.16
C LEU A 140 -14.88 -1.86 4.76
N ASN A 141 -15.47 -2.57 5.74
CA ASN A 141 -16.54 -3.55 5.49
C ASN A 141 -16.23 -4.56 4.36
N ASP A 142 -15.02 -5.12 4.35
CA ASP A 142 -14.50 -6.03 3.31
C ASP A 142 -14.24 -5.40 1.92
N GLU A 143 -14.56 -4.12 1.72
CA GLU A 143 -14.24 -3.34 0.52
C GLU A 143 -12.91 -2.61 0.67
N LEU A 144 -12.21 -2.38 -0.46
CA LEU A 144 -11.01 -1.57 -0.50
C LEU A 144 -11.27 -0.24 -1.19
N HIS A 145 -11.03 0.83 -0.47
CA HIS A 145 -11.31 2.20 -0.90
C HIS A 145 -10.00 2.89 -1.26
N LEU A 146 -9.81 3.14 -2.55
CA LEU A 146 -8.72 3.95 -3.09
C LEU A 146 -9.21 5.41 -3.22
N ALA A 147 -8.59 6.33 -2.48
CA ALA A 147 -8.98 7.74 -2.47
C ALA A 147 -7.95 8.59 -3.20
N LEU A 148 -8.32 9.17 -4.34
CA LEU A 148 -7.44 9.91 -5.25
C LEU A 148 -8.09 11.24 -5.66
N THR A 149 -7.29 12.26 -5.96
CA THR A 149 -7.77 13.41 -6.74
C THR A 149 -7.90 13.03 -8.22
N ASP A 150 -8.57 13.85 -9.03
CA ASP A 150 -8.63 13.63 -10.49
C ASP A 150 -7.23 13.55 -11.12
N ILE A 151 -6.32 14.43 -10.69
CA ILE A 151 -4.93 14.47 -11.18
C ILE A 151 -4.19 13.18 -10.78
N GLU A 152 -4.29 12.76 -9.51
CA GLU A 152 -3.66 11.53 -9.04
C GLU A 152 -4.26 10.29 -9.75
N LEU A 153 -5.54 10.32 -10.13
CA LEU A 153 -6.19 9.24 -10.88
C LEU A 153 -5.65 9.14 -12.31
N ASP A 154 -5.57 10.26 -13.02
CA ASP A 154 -5.03 10.32 -14.38
C ASP A 154 -3.55 9.86 -14.41
N GLU A 155 -2.73 10.36 -13.47
CA GLU A 155 -1.32 9.95 -13.33
C GLU A 155 -1.16 8.45 -13.04
N LEU A 156 -2.04 7.89 -12.20
CA LEU A 156 -2.02 6.46 -11.88
C LEU A 156 -2.45 5.59 -13.08
N ILE A 157 -3.42 6.05 -13.87
CA ILE A 157 -3.86 5.39 -15.11
C ILE A 157 -2.72 5.39 -16.14
N ASP A 158 -2.03 6.52 -16.32
CA ASP A 158 -0.89 6.62 -17.22
C ASP A 158 0.26 5.68 -16.80
N ALA A 159 0.55 5.60 -15.50
CA ALA A 159 1.55 4.67 -14.97
C ALA A 159 1.17 3.20 -15.22
N LEU A 160 -0.10 2.84 -15.06
CA LEU A 160 -0.59 1.50 -15.37
C LEU A 160 -0.47 1.16 -16.86
N ALA A 161 -0.88 2.08 -17.74
CA ALA A 161 -0.79 1.89 -19.18
C ALA A 161 0.67 1.72 -19.62
N ALA A 162 1.57 2.57 -19.10
CA ALA A 162 3.00 2.48 -19.37
C ALA A 162 3.56 1.12 -18.93
N GLU A 163 3.25 0.67 -17.71
CA GLU A 163 3.75 -0.60 -17.19
C GLU A 163 3.17 -1.80 -17.98
N SER A 164 1.86 -1.80 -18.28
CA SER A 164 1.21 -2.90 -19.00
C SER A 164 1.75 -3.08 -20.41
N ASN A 165 2.00 -1.97 -21.12
CA ASN A 165 2.52 -1.98 -22.49
C ASN A 165 3.95 -2.57 -22.58
N HIS A 166 4.75 -2.44 -21.52
CA HIS A 166 6.12 -2.94 -21.47
C HIS A 166 6.27 -4.26 -20.69
N GLU A 167 5.19 -4.82 -20.17
CA GLU A 167 5.23 -6.04 -19.35
C GLU A 167 5.40 -7.31 -20.22
N PRO A 168 6.54 -8.02 -20.14
CA PRO A 168 6.73 -9.27 -20.88
C PRO A 168 5.90 -10.46 -20.35
N ASN A 169 5.57 -10.47 -19.06
CA ASN A 169 4.81 -11.51 -18.40
C ASN A 169 3.31 -11.31 -18.62
N ARG A 170 2.75 -12.13 -19.52
CA ARG A 170 1.31 -12.14 -19.86
C ARG A 170 0.36 -12.22 -18.66
N ARG A 171 0.76 -12.88 -17.57
CA ARG A 171 -0.09 -12.95 -16.38
C ARG A 171 -0.12 -11.61 -15.66
N ARG A 172 1.04 -10.97 -15.47
CA ARG A 172 1.13 -9.65 -14.82
C ARG A 172 0.49 -8.58 -15.70
N GLN A 173 0.70 -8.65 -17.02
CA GLN A 173 0.03 -7.76 -17.99
C GLN A 173 -1.48 -7.77 -17.82
N ARG A 174 -2.12 -8.96 -17.76
CA ARG A 174 -3.58 -9.05 -17.53
C ARG A 174 -4.02 -8.45 -16.20
N GLN A 175 -3.20 -8.55 -15.15
CA GLN A 175 -3.51 -7.94 -13.85
C GLN A 175 -3.42 -6.41 -13.93
N LEU A 176 -2.46 -5.88 -14.68
CA LEU A 176 -2.34 -4.44 -14.96
C LEU A 176 -3.51 -3.94 -15.81
N ASP A 177 -3.87 -4.67 -16.87
CA ASP A 177 -5.03 -4.34 -17.72
C ASP A 177 -6.33 -4.33 -16.92
N THR A 178 -6.53 -5.32 -16.05
CA THR A 178 -7.71 -5.35 -15.16
C THR A 178 -7.75 -4.13 -14.24
N ALA A 179 -6.62 -3.74 -13.66
CA ALA A 179 -6.53 -2.55 -12.82
C ALA A 179 -6.78 -1.26 -13.64
N TYR A 180 -6.25 -1.19 -14.86
CA TYR A 180 -6.46 -0.07 -15.78
C TYR A 180 -7.95 0.10 -16.11
N ASP A 181 -8.64 -1.00 -16.45
CA ASP A 181 -10.07 -0.98 -16.77
C ASP A 181 -10.91 -0.50 -15.57
N VAL A 182 -10.57 -0.96 -14.36
CA VAL A 182 -11.26 -0.53 -13.12
C VAL A 182 -11.08 0.96 -12.88
N LEU A 183 -9.88 1.50 -13.02
CA LEU A 183 -9.62 2.93 -12.78
C LEU A 183 -10.22 3.81 -13.89
N THR A 184 -10.17 3.38 -15.15
CA THR A 184 -10.76 4.11 -16.28
C THR A 184 -12.29 4.13 -16.18
N ALA A 185 -12.94 3.05 -15.74
CA ALA A 185 -14.39 3.06 -15.52
C ALA A 185 -14.81 4.08 -14.43
N ALA A 186 -13.91 4.40 -13.49
CA ALA A 186 -14.16 5.40 -12.48
C ALA A 186 -14.08 6.84 -13.01
N THR A 187 -13.35 7.10 -14.10
CA THR A 187 -13.33 8.45 -14.73
C THR A 187 -14.66 8.79 -15.41
N ASP A 188 -15.36 7.76 -15.90
CA ASP A 188 -16.61 7.89 -16.68
C ASP A 188 -17.88 7.90 -15.80
N SER A 189 -17.76 7.58 -14.52
CA SER A 189 -18.90 7.58 -13.59
C SER A 189 -19.31 9.02 -13.23
N PRO A 190 -20.61 9.36 -13.25
CA PRO A 190 -21.06 10.71 -12.99
C PRO A 190 -20.67 11.17 -11.57
N ARG A 191 -19.96 12.29 -11.53
CA ARG A 191 -19.38 12.90 -10.33
C ARG A 191 -20.49 13.70 -9.64
N TRP A 192 -21.07 13.18 -8.55
CA TRP A 192 -22.07 13.88 -7.74
C TRP A 192 -21.51 14.35 -6.41
#